data_AF-A0A3D8MXL3-F1
#
_entry.id   AF-A0A3D8MXL3-F1
#
_cell.length_a   1.000
_cell.length_b   1.000
_cell.length_c   1.000
_cell.angle_alpha   90.00
_cell.angle_beta   90.00
_cell.angle_gamma   90.00
#
_symmetry.space_group_name_H-M   'P 1'
#
loop_
_entity.id
_entity.type
_entity.pdbx_description
1 polymer ?
#
loop_
_entity_poly.entity_id
_entity_poly.type
_entity_poly.pdbx_seq_one_letter_code
_entity_poly.pdbx_strand_id
1 'polypeptide(L)'
;MHSPRPPAPPAMSPAIAVALAGCALLIIGALLWKNFGPSPEPQWAHEDAAQIQSGLDFPSLNIDAEELQRARQVHDEAPELSRELRAQHQALIEAIKEANRAQFTDAEPIDARSLQARIDDVSAALVPATGPRGFVPLGSPLFEACATSLEELLAALRRGAITLDEASTAPALPRFASYREHCGNVIPMLRQHNLITDNALWQTPSSPLIFDILQRYRFAEIIHTIQPTRLQLAPYEYEMLTRWRIEDAEAFDVRTRRRFLSRVSTIIPDYDVNLAHARLDVHGRSPAEAIPRFQQLVSEHPDSARYRDILTELRRSAGLPARSTTSPGTP
;
A
#
# COMPACT_ATOMS: atom_id res chain seq x y z
N MET A 1 -27.13 -71.27 -5.81
CA MET A 1 -27.20 -69.89 -6.32
C MET A 1 -25.84 -69.24 -6.11
N HIS A 2 -25.01 -69.15 -7.16
CA HIS A 2 -23.71 -68.48 -7.10
C HIS A 2 -23.83 -67.11 -7.76
N SER A 3 -23.57 -66.05 -6.98
CA SER A 3 -23.46 -64.69 -7.52
C SER A 3 -22.17 -64.55 -8.33
N PRO A 4 -22.19 -63.97 -9.54
CA PRO A 4 -20.98 -63.72 -10.30
C PRO A 4 -20.16 -62.61 -9.62
N ARG A 5 -18.85 -62.84 -9.49
CA ARG A 5 -17.89 -61.82 -9.04
C ARG A 5 -17.91 -60.64 -10.01
N PRO A 6 -17.82 -59.39 -9.51
CA PRO A 6 -17.69 -58.23 -10.38
C PRO A 6 -16.37 -58.29 -11.17
N PRO A 7 -16.35 -57.76 -12.41
CA PRO A 7 -15.14 -57.74 -13.23
C PRO A 7 -14.07 -56.86 -12.56
N ALA A 8 -12.83 -57.32 -12.64
CA ALA A 8 -11.68 -56.55 -12.18
C ALA A 8 -11.60 -55.22 -12.96
N PRO A 9 -11.27 -54.09 -12.30
CA PRO A 9 -11.14 -52.82 -12.98
C PRO A 9 -10.07 -52.92 -14.07
N PRO A 10 -10.28 -52.26 -15.23
CA PRO A 10 -9.30 -52.29 -16.31
C PRO A 10 -7.97 -51.74 -15.82
N ALA A 11 -6.89 -52.46 -16.10
CA ALA A 11 -5.54 -52.01 -15.80
C ALA A 11 -5.32 -50.66 -16.48
N MET A 12 -5.01 -49.64 -15.67
CA MET A 12 -4.75 -48.29 -16.16
C MET A 12 -3.60 -48.36 -17.16
N SER A 13 -3.83 -47.86 -18.38
CA SER A 13 -2.79 -47.85 -19.42
C SER A 13 -1.55 -47.12 -18.88
N PRO A 14 -0.33 -47.65 -19.08
CA PRO A 14 0.90 -47.01 -18.62
C PRO A 14 1.06 -45.58 -19.18
N ALA A 15 0.45 -45.27 -20.33
CA ALA A 15 0.41 -43.91 -20.88
C ALA A 15 -0.40 -42.93 -19.99
N ILE A 16 -1.49 -43.39 -19.38
CA ILE A 16 -2.33 -42.58 -18.48
C ILE A 16 -1.60 -42.38 -17.13
N ALA A 17 -0.92 -43.42 -16.63
CA ALA A 17 -0.12 -43.31 -15.41
C ALA A 17 1.05 -42.32 -15.58
N VAL A 18 1.72 -42.33 -16.74
CA VAL A 18 2.79 -41.37 -17.06
C VAL A 18 2.25 -39.95 -17.23
N ALA A 19 1.09 -39.78 -17.88
CA ALA A 19 0.46 -38.46 -18.01
C ALA A 19 0.04 -37.88 -16.65
N LEU A 20 -0.55 -38.70 -15.76
CA LEU A 20 -0.92 -38.28 -14.41
C LEU A 20 0.30 -37.95 -13.55
N ALA A 21 1.38 -38.73 -13.65
CA ALA A 21 2.64 -38.44 -12.96
C ALA A 21 3.29 -37.15 -13.48
N GLY A 22 3.25 -36.90 -14.80
CA GLY A 22 3.71 -35.65 -15.41
C GLY A 22 2.91 -34.43 -14.92
N CYS A 23 1.59 -34.53 -14.87
CA CYS A 23 0.73 -33.46 -14.33
C CYS A 23 0.99 -33.22 -12.83
N ALA A 24 1.17 -34.28 -12.04
CA ALA A 24 1.50 -34.15 -10.62
C ALA A 24 2.85 -33.46 -10.40
N LEU A 25 3.87 -33.79 -11.22
CA LEU A 25 5.18 -33.13 -11.17
C LEU A 25 5.14 -31.67 -11.61
N LEU A 26 4.30 -31.31 -12.60
CA LEU A 26 4.09 -29.91 -12.99
C LEU A 26 3.37 -29.11 -11.89
N ILE A 27 2.39 -29.70 -11.22
CA ILE A 27 1.69 -29.07 -10.09
C ILE A 27 2.64 -28.88 -8.90
N ILE A 28 3.43 -29.91 -8.57
CA ILE A 28 4.45 -29.82 -7.50
C ILE A 28 5.53 -28.79 -7.87
N GLY A 29 5.98 -28.77 -9.12
CA GLY A 29 6.93 -27.76 -9.63
C GLY A 29 6.38 -26.34 -9.56
N ALA A 30 5.12 -26.14 -9.91
CA ALA A 30 4.44 -24.84 -9.80
C ALA A 30 4.24 -24.41 -8.33
N LEU A 31 3.90 -25.34 -7.43
CA LEU A 31 3.78 -25.07 -6.00
C LEU A 31 5.14 -24.78 -5.35
N LEU A 32 6.19 -25.49 -5.75
CA LEU A 32 7.56 -25.23 -5.30
C LEU A 32 8.09 -23.90 -5.84
N TRP A 33 7.80 -23.54 -7.10
CA TRP A 33 8.15 -22.22 -7.63
C TRP A 33 7.35 -21.09 -6.95
N LYS A 34 6.08 -21.32 -6.63
CA LYS A 34 5.26 -20.35 -5.87
C LYS A 34 5.77 -20.13 -4.45
N ASN A 35 6.38 -21.15 -3.83
CA ASN A 35 6.88 -21.09 -2.44
C ASN A 35 8.38 -20.77 -2.32
N PHE A 36 9.19 -21.09 -3.35
CA PHE A 36 10.66 -21.03 -3.32
C PHE A 36 11.29 -20.51 -4.62
N GLY A 37 10.49 -20.12 -5.61
CA GLY A 37 10.99 -19.38 -6.75
C GLY A 37 11.62 -18.06 -6.30
N PRO A 38 12.51 -17.46 -7.10
CA PRO A 38 12.96 -16.10 -6.83
C PRO A 38 11.72 -15.23 -6.64
N SER A 39 11.74 -14.36 -5.63
CA SER A 39 10.72 -13.31 -5.52
C SER A 39 10.56 -12.68 -6.90
N PRO A 40 9.32 -12.49 -7.41
CA PRO A 40 9.14 -11.76 -8.66
C PRO A 40 9.94 -10.46 -8.55
N GLU A 41 10.71 -10.13 -9.60
CA GLU A 41 11.50 -8.90 -9.59
C GLU A 41 10.56 -7.75 -9.20
N PRO A 42 10.90 -6.97 -8.16
CA PRO A 42 10.07 -5.87 -7.75
C PRO A 42 9.91 -4.90 -8.92
N GLN A 43 8.67 -4.52 -9.25
CA GLN A 43 8.41 -3.71 -10.45
C GLN A 43 9.14 -2.37 -10.48
N TRP A 44 9.47 -1.80 -9.31
CA TRP A 44 10.23 -0.55 -9.23
C TRP A 44 11.70 -0.70 -9.70
N ALA A 45 12.25 -1.92 -9.76
CA ALA A 45 13.55 -2.18 -10.37
C ALA A 45 13.50 -2.02 -11.91
N HIS A 46 12.31 -2.10 -12.52
CA HIS A 46 12.10 -1.88 -13.95
C HIS A 46 11.84 -0.41 -14.32
N GLU A 47 11.78 0.51 -13.34
CA GLU A 47 11.52 1.95 -13.55
C GLU A 47 12.79 2.79 -13.75
N ASP A 48 13.91 2.18 -14.16
CA ASP A 48 15.21 2.85 -14.25
C ASP A 48 15.16 4.14 -15.09
N ALA A 49 14.39 4.17 -16.18
CA ALA A 49 14.22 5.37 -17.00
C ALA A 49 13.55 6.53 -16.23
N ALA A 50 12.50 6.26 -15.46
CA ALA A 50 11.81 7.26 -14.65
C ALA A 50 12.71 7.75 -13.50
N GLN A 51 13.46 6.84 -12.88
CA GLN A 51 14.45 7.16 -11.85
C GLN A 51 15.57 8.06 -12.37
N ILE A 52 16.03 7.82 -13.61
CA ILE A 52 17.05 8.65 -14.26
C ILE A 52 16.46 10.03 -14.58
N GLN A 53 15.28 10.09 -15.20
CA GLN A 53 14.64 11.34 -15.62
C GLN A 53 14.25 12.25 -14.45
N SER A 54 13.91 11.68 -13.29
CA SER A 54 13.57 12.45 -12.10
C SER A 54 14.78 13.15 -11.47
N GLY A 55 16.00 12.72 -11.81
CA GLY A 55 17.25 13.33 -11.33
C GLY A 55 17.33 13.41 -9.80
N LEU A 56 17.20 14.63 -9.26
CA LEU A 56 17.28 14.91 -7.82
C LEU A 56 16.02 14.50 -7.04
N ASP A 57 14.88 14.42 -7.72
CA ASP A 57 13.60 14.10 -7.13
C ASP A 57 13.30 12.60 -7.23
N PHE A 58 12.36 12.13 -6.42
CA PHE A 58 11.79 10.81 -6.60
C PHE A 58 10.83 10.84 -7.81
N PRO A 59 10.76 9.76 -8.61
CA PRO A 59 9.73 9.69 -9.63
C PRO A 59 8.34 9.72 -8.99
N SER A 60 7.35 10.23 -9.73
CA SER A 60 5.96 10.18 -9.28
C SER A 60 5.55 8.73 -9.01
N LEU A 61 5.04 8.47 -7.80
CA LEU A 61 4.51 7.16 -7.46
C LEU A 61 3.28 6.87 -8.32
N ASN A 62 3.35 5.84 -9.15
CA ASN A 62 2.22 5.35 -9.92
C ASN A 62 1.77 3.99 -9.35
N ILE A 63 0.52 3.93 -8.91
CA ILE A 63 -0.09 2.71 -8.37
C ILE A 63 -0.99 2.11 -9.46
N ASP A 64 -0.68 0.88 -9.87
CA ASP A 64 -1.52 0.11 -10.78
C ASP A 64 -2.74 -0.44 -10.00
N ALA A 65 -3.93 0.04 -10.35
CA ALA A 65 -5.16 -0.36 -9.70
C ALA A 65 -5.52 -1.84 -9.94
N GLU A 66 -5.23 -2.38 -11.11
CA GLU A 66 -5.50 -3.78 -11.44
C GLU A 66 -4.56 -4.71 -10.67
N GLU A 67 -3.29 -4.34 -10.57
CA GLU A 67 -2.33 -5.07 -9.75
C GLU A 67 -2.68 -4.99 -8.27
N LEU A 68 -3.02 -3.81 -7.75
CA LEU A 68 -3.44 -3.63 -6.37
C LEU A 68 -4.61 -4.56 -6.04
N GLN A 69 -5.62 -4.60 -6.91
CA GLN A 69 -6.77 -5.46 -6.73
C GLN A 69 -6.41 -6.94 -6.83
N ARG A 70 -5.55 -7.32 -7.78
CA ARG A 70 -5.07 -8.71 -7.94
C ARG A 70 -4.28 -9.16 -6.72
N ALA A 71 -3.39 -8.31 -6.20
CA ALA A 71 -2.59 -8.59 -5.02
C ALA A 71 -3.48 -8.83 -3.79
N ARG A 72 -4.54 -8.02 -3.62
CA ARG A 72 -5.55 -8.23 -2.58
C ARG A 72 -6.31 -9.54 -2.76
N GLN A 73 -6.78 -9.86 -3.96
CA GLN A 73 -7.49 -11.12 -4.22
C GLN A 73 -6.64 -12.37 -3.95
N VAL A 74 -5.33 -12.30 -4.22
CA VAL A 74 -4.39 -13.41 -3.97
C VAL A 74 -4.05 -13.51 -2.47
N HIS A 75 -4.01 -12.38 -1.77
CA HIS A 75 -3.63 -12.30 -0.37
C HIS A 75 -4.80 -12.59 0.58
N ASP A 76 -5.93 -11.93 0.35
CA ASP A 76 -7.06 -11.89 1.25
C ASP A 76 -7.75 -13.25 1.31
N GLU A 77 -7.97 -13.73 2.52
CA GLU A 77 -8.72 -14.96 2.78
C GLU A 77 -10.14 -14.55 3.14
N ALA A 78 -11.15 -15.07 2.44
CA ALA A 78 -12.54 -14.82 2.77
C ALA A 78 -12.96 -15.74 3.93
N PRO A 79 -13.13 -15.22 5.16
CA PRO A 79 -13.44 -16.09 6.29
C PRO A 79 -14.91 -16.50 6.27
N GLU A 80 -15.19 -17.78 6.42
CA GLU A 80 -16.55 -18.27 6.63
C GLU A 80 -16.95 -18.07 8.09
N LEU A 81 -17.63 -16.95 8.38
CA LEU A 81 -18.05 -16.63 9.75
C LEU A 81 -19.28 -17.47 10.16
N SER A 82 -19.18 -18.10 11.33
CA SER A 82 -20.31 -18.70 12.05
C SER A 82 -21.36 -17.63 12.41
N ARG A 83 -22.56 -18.06 12.83
CA ARG A 83 -23.62 -17.12 13.25
C ARG A 83 -23.18 -16.19 14.37
N GLU A 84 -22.46 -16.72 15.36
CA GLU A 84 -21.94 -15.93 16.49
C GLU A 84 -20.88 -14.93 16.01
N LEU A 85 -19.95 -15.36 15.17
CA LEU A 85 -18.91 -14.49 14.62
C LEU A 85 -19.48 -13.40 13.71
N ARG A 86 -20.59 -13.64 13.01
CA ARG A 86 -21.29 -12.58 12.27
C ARG A 86 -21.87 -11.51 13.18
N ALA A 87 -22.38 -11.89 14.36
CA ALA A 87 -22.86 -10.92 15.35
C ALA A 87 -21.69 -10.09 15.91
N GLN A 88 -20.55 -10.71 16.17
CA GLN A 88 -19.33 -10.02 16.59
C GLN A 88 -18.78 -9.08 15.51
N HIS A 89 -18.79 -9.52 14.25
CA HIS A 89 -18.42 -8.69 13.12
C HIS A 89 -19.33 -7.47 13.01
N GLN A 90 -20.65 -7.63 13.09
CA GLN A 90 -21.57 -6.50 13.10
C GLN A 90 -21.31 -5.55 14.28
N ALA A 91 -21.04 -6.09 15.48
CA ALA A 91 -20.73 -5.30 16.67
C ALA A 91 -19.44 -4.48 16.51
N LEU A 92 -18.43 -5.04 15.83
CA LEU A 92 -17.19 -4.34 15.44
C LEU A 92 -17.49 -3.20 14.46
N ILE A 93 -18.25 -3.47 13.40
CA ILE A 93 -18.62 -2.44 12.41
C ILE A 93 -19.35 -1.28 13.07
N GLU A 94 -20.31 -1.56 13.96
CA GLU A 94 -21.03 -0.51 14.69
C GLU A 94 -20.14 0.26 15.68
N ALA A 95 -19.19 -0.41 16.34
CA ALA A 95 -18.22 0.26 17.21
C ALA A 95 -17.30 1.20 16.42
N ILE A 96 -16.87 0.79 15.22
CA ILE A 96 -16.07 1.64 14.33
C ILE A 96 -16.88 2.83 13.83
N LYS A 97 -18.16 2.65 13.48
CA LYS A 97 -19.04 3.76 13.11
C LYS A 97 -19.21 4.76 14.25
N GLU A 98 -19.34 4.28 15.48
CA GLU A 98 -19.38 5.12 16.67
C GLU A 98 -18.07 5.92 16.84
N ALA A 99 -16.92 5.26 16.68
CA ALA A 99 -15.61 5.90 16.73
C ALA A 99 -15.45 6.96 15.63
N ASN A 100 -15.94 6.69 14.42
CA ASN A 100 -15.92 7.62 13.30
C ASN A 100 -16.79 8.86 13.57
N ARG A 101 -18.03 8.66 14.06
CA ARG A 101 -18.92 9.78 14.41
C ARG A 101 -18.33 10.68 15.49
N ALA A 102 -17.57 10.13 16.43
CA ALA A 102 -16.92 10.87 17.49
C ALA A 102 -15.73 11.76 17.05
N GLN A 103 -15.29 11.68 15.78
CA GLN A 103 -14.18 12.50 15.27
C GLN A 103 -14.59 13.91 14.83
N PHE A 104 -15.87 14.23 14.88
CA PHE A 104 -16.42 15.51 14.43
C PHE A 104 -16.64 16.45 15.60
N THR A 105 -16.52 17.76 15.36
CA THR A 105 -16.50 18.78 16.43
C THR A 105 -17.85 18.95 17.15
N ASP A 106 -18.95 18.59 16.48
CA ASP A 106 -20.32 18.63 16.99
C ASP A 106 -20.79 17.28 17.58
N ALA A 107 -19.90 16.29 17.66
CA ALA A 107 -20.25 14.97 18.18
C ALA A 107 -20.48 14.99 19.69
N GLU A 108 -21.39 14.15 20.16
CA GLU A 108 -21.55 13.92 21.61
C GLU A 108 -20.27 13.29 22.17
N PRO A 109 -19.84 13.68 23.39
CA PRO A 109 -18.70 13.06 24.04
C PRO A 109 -18.92 11.56 24.24
N ILE A 110 -17.94 10.76 23.83
CA ILE A 110 -17.92 9.32 24.07
C ILE A 110 -16.86 8.94 25.11
N ASP A 111 -17.09 7.83 25.82
CA ASP A 111 -16.02 7.19 26.60
C ASP A 111 -15.09 6.42 25.65
N ALA A 112 -14.04 7.09 25.19
CA ALA A 112 -13.06 6.51 24.27
C ALA A 112 -12.38 5.24 24.82
N ARG A 113 -12.22 5.11 26.15
CA ARG A 113 -11.63 3.90 26.74
C ARG A 113 -12.61 2.74 26.67
N SER A 114 -13.87 2.98 27.01
CA SER A 114 -14.92 1.96 26.90
C SER A 114 -15.11 1.53 25.45
N LEU A 115 -15.07 2.47 24.49
CA LEU A 115 -15.19 2.14 23.07
C LEU A 115 -14.00 1.33 22.56
N GLN A 116 -12.77 1.71 22.93
CA GLN A 116 -11.58 0.95 22.57
C GLN A 116 -11.62 -0.46 23.17
N ALA A 117 -11.98 -0.61 24.45
CA ALA A 117 -12.09 -1.93 25.09
C ALA A 117 -13.11 -2.82 24.36
N ARG A 118 -14.27 -2.27 23.97
CA ARG A 118 -15.26 -2.99 23.16
C ARG A 118 -14.69 -3.40 21.81
N ILE A 119 -13.96 -2.52 21.12
CA ILE A 119 -13.31 -2.83 19.83
C ILE A 119 -12.27 -3.95 20.01
N ASP A 120 -11.45 -3.88 21.06
CA ASP A 120 -10.43 -4.88 21.36
C ASP A 120 -11.08 -6.25 21.66
N ASP A 121 -12.13 -6.29 22.49
CA ASP A 121 -12.84 -7.50 22.85
C ASP A 121 -13.46 -8.21 21.63
N VAL A 122 -14.21 -7.47 20.80
CA VAL A 122 -14.84 -8.07 19.61
C VAL A 122 -13.80 -8.46 18.56
N SER A 123 -12.72 -7.69 18.43
CA SER A 123 -11.64 -8.02 17.49
C SER A 123 -10.91 -9.27 17.93
N ALA A 124 -10.57 -9.40 19.22
CA ALA A 124 -9.92 -10.58 19.77
C ALA A 124 -10.75 -11.86 19.59
N ALA A 125 -12.08 -11.76 19.57
CA ALA A 125 -12.97 -12.88 19.26
C ALA A 125 -12.94 -13.27 17.76
N LEU A 126 -12.76 -12.29 16.87
CA LEU A 126 -12.74 -12.50 15.42
C LEU A 126 -11.39 -13.02 14.92
N VAL A 127 -10.27 -12.53 15.46
CA VAL A 127 -8.92 -12.85 14.97
C VAL A 127 -8.64 -14.36 14.82
N PRO A 128 -8.98 -15.24 15.79
CA PRO A 128 -8.72 -16.67 15.66
C PRO A 128 -9.48 -17.31 14.49
N ALA A 129 -10.66 -16.80 14.15
CA ALA A 129 -11.49 -17.32 13.07
C ALA A 129 -11.10 -16.77 11.70
N THR A 130 -10.51 -15.57 11.65
CA THR A 130 -10.12 -14.92 10.39
C THR A 130 -8.69 -15.23 9.97
N GLY A 131 -7.83 -15.66 10.89
CA GLY A 131 -6.40 -15.78 10.63
C GLY A 131 -5.74 -14.42 10.33
N PRO A 132 -4.47 -14.41 9.91
CA PRO A 132 -3.71 -13.18 9.67
C PRO A 132 -4.16 -12.39 8.44
N ARG A 133 -4.85 -13.02 7.49
CA ARG A 133 -5.22 -12.41 6.19
C ARG A 133 -6.71 -12.22 5.99
N GLY A 134 -7.54 -12.73 6.89
CA GLY A 134 -9.00 -12.61 6.80
C GLY A 134 -9.60 -11.47 7.62
N PHE A 135 -8.82 -10.79 8.48
CA PHE A 135 -9.36 -9.73 9.33
C PHE A 135 -9.68 -8.44 8.53
N VAL A 136 -8.73 -7.93 7.74
CA VAL A 136 -8.93 -6.72 6.93
C VAL A 136 -10.12 -6.83 5.97
N PRO A 137 -10.34 -7.96 5.26
CA PRO A 137 -11.54 -8.18 4.45
C PRO A 137 -12.88 -8.00 5.18
N LEU A 138 -12.94 -8.16 6.51
CA LEU A 138 -14.15 -7.87 7.27
C LEU A 138 -14.54 -6.38 7.21
N GLY A 139 -13.58 -5.50 6.98
CA GLY A 139 -13.80 -4.06 6.87
C GLY A 139 -14.32 -3.59 5.52
N SER A 140 -14.37 -4.45 4.49
CA SER A 140 -14.74 -4.05 3.12
C SER A 140 -16.02 -3.21 3.01
N PRO A 141 -17.12 -3.52 3.73
CA PRO A 141 -18.32 -2.68 3.68
C PRO A 141 -18.09 -1.24 4.20
N LEU A 142 -17.19 -1.04 5.17
CA LEU A 142 -16.82 0.29 5.63
C LEU A 142 -15.99 1.03 4.58
N PHE A 143 -15.06 0.34 3.93
CA PHE A 143 -14.16 0.95 2.94
C PHE A 143 -14.94 1.42 1.71
N GLU A 144 -15.83 0.58 1.17
CA GLU A 144 -16.67 0.89 0.01
C GLU A 144 -17.62 2.06 0.30
N ALA A 145 -18.30 2.02 1.46
CA ALA A 145 -19.19 3.09 1.89
C ALA A 145 -18.43 4.39 2.14
N CYS A 146 -17.21 4.32 2.70
CA CYS A 146 -16.36 5.48 2.88
C CYS A 146 -15.92 6.09 1.55
N ALA A 147 -15.40 5.28 0.61
CA ALA A 147 -14.97 5.77 -0.70
C ALA A 147 -16.11 6.50 -1.43
N THR A 148 -17.31 5.93 -1.42
CA THR A 148 -18.50 6.51 -2.07
C THR A 148 -18.91 7.81 -1.41
N SER A 149 -19.05 7.82 -0.08
CA SER A 149 -19.52 9.00 0.66
C SER A 149 -18.49 10.13 0.75
N LEU A 150 -17.19 9.80 0.72
CA LEU A 150 -16.13 10.79 0.57
C LEU A 150 -16.20 11.47 -0.80
N GLU A 151 -16.37 10.70 -1.89
CA GLU A 151 -16.48 11.29 -3.22
C GLU A 151 -17.72 12.20 -3.33
N GLU A 152 -18.83 11.85 -2.69
CA GLU A 152 -20.01 12.71 -2.57
C GLU A 152 -19.72 14.03 -1.82
N LEU A 153 -18.94 13.97 -0.74
CA LEU A 153 -18.49 15.14 0.02
C LEU A 153 -17.55 16.02 -0.80
N LEU A 154 -16.54 15.43 -1.46
CA LEU A 154 -15.61 16.15 -2.32
C LEU A 154 -16.33 16.79 -3.51
N ALA A 155 -17.31 16.10 -4.12
CA ALA A 155 -18.17 16.68 -5.15
C ALA A 155 -19.02 17.84 -4.62
N ALA A 156 -19.45 17.80 -3.35
CA ALA A 156 -20.16 18.90 -2.72
C ALA A 156 -19.28 20.13 -2.49
N LEU A 157 -18.03 19.93 -2.10
CA LEU A 157 -17.01 20.98 -1.99
C LEU A 157 -16.74 21.62 -3.35
N ARG A 158 -16.49 20.82 -4.39
CA ARG A 158 -16.18 21.31 -5.75
C ARG A 158 -17.28 22.17 -6.36
N ARG A 159 -18.55 21.88 -6.04
CA ARG A 159 -19.70 22.67 -6.51
C ARG A 159 -20.08 23.83 -5.57
N GLY A 160 -19.31 24.07 -4.51
CA GLY A 160 -19.55 25.15 -3.53
C GLY A 160 -20.79 24.94 -2.65
N ALA A 161 -21.27 23.70 -2.50
CA ALA A 161 -22.43 23.41 -1.66
C ALA A 161 -22.10 23.29 -0.15
N ILE A 162 -20.81 23.27 0.16
CA ILE A 162 -20.20 23.18 1.48
C ILE A 162 -18.79 23.76 1.35
N THR A 163 -18.27 24.36 2.41
CA THR A 163 -16.90 24.87 2.49
C THR A 163 -15.92 23.83 3.02
N LEU A 164 -14.63 24.00 2.74
CA LEU A 164 -13.60 23.08 3.22
C LEU A 164 -13.52 23.03 4.75
N ASP A 165 -13.80 24.16 5.42
CA ASP A 165 -13.85 24.26 6.88
C ASP A 165 -14.99 23.42 7.46
N GLU A 166 -16.21 23.55 6.91
CA GLU A 166 -17.35 22.73 7.30
C GLU A 166 -17.09 21.23 7.07
N ALA A 167 -16.47 20.88 5.95
CA ALA A 167 -16.12 19.48 5.66
C ALA A 167 -15.02 18.92 6.58
N SER A 168 -14.17 19.78 7.13
CA SER A 168 -13.05 19.42 8.03
C SER A 168 -13.46 19.37 9.50
N THR A 169 -14.68 19.77 9.84
CA THR A 169 -15.14 19.93 11.24
C THR A 169 -16.40 19.12 11.52
N ALA A 170 -17.49 19.45 10.84
CA ALA A 170 -18.82 18.89 11.06
C ALA A 170 -19.71 19.07 9.81
N PRO A 171 -19.54 18.24 8.76
CA PRO A 171 -20.40 18.31 7.58
C PRO A 171 -21.86 18.02 7.97
N ALA A 172 -22.78 18.85 7.47
CA ALA A 172 -24.16 18.90 7.96
C ALA A 172 -24.96 17.59 7.79
N LEU A 173 -25.68 17.22 8.85
CA LEU A 173 -26.68 16.15 8.84
C LEU A 173 -28.02 16.66 8.28
N PRO A 174 -28.85 15.79 7.67
CA PRO A 174 -28.63 14.36 7.43
C PRO A 174 -27.78 14.05 6.19
N ARG A 175 -27.44 15.07 5.39
CA ARG A 175 -26.84 14.92 4.05
C ARG A 175 -25.56 14.09 4.04
N PHE A 176 -24.67 14.29 5.01
CA PHE A 176 -23.37 13.62 5.05
C PHE A 176 -23.29 12.55 6.15
N ALA A 177 -24.43 11.98 6.57
CA ALA A 177 -24.47 10.94 7.61
C ALA A 177 -23.57 9.74 7.27
N SER A 178 -23.66 9.23 6.03
CA SER A 178 -22.85 8.07 5.59
C SER A 178 -21.34 8.35 5.69
N TYR A 179 -20.89 9.54 5.27
CA TYR A 179 -19.49 9.94 5.40
C TYR A 179 -19.03 9.93 6.85
N ARG A 180 -19.84 10.52 7.75
CA ARG A 180 -19.52 10.60 9.18
C ARG A 180 -19.45 9.22 9.84
N GLU A 181 -20.27 8.27 9.38
CA GLU A 181 -20.30 6.92 9.92
C GLU A 181 -19.16 6.04 9.39
N HIS A 182 -18.81 6.14 8.10
CA HIS A 182 -17.92 5.17 7.46
C HIS A 182 -16.48 5.66 7.33
N CYS A 183 -16.25 6.96 7.13
CA CYS A 183 -14.90 7.50 7.01
C CYS A 183 -14.34 8.04 8.32
N GLY A 184 -15.17 8.68 9.14
CA GLY A 184 -14.68 9.62 10.16
C GLY A 184 -14.16 10.92 9.54
N ASN A 185 -13.55 11.79 10.33
CA ASN A 185 -13.10 13.11 9.89
C ASN A 185 -11.73 13.01 9.18
N VAL A 186 -11.75 12.56 7.93
CA VAL A 186 -10.52 12.31 7.14
C VAL A 186 -10.02 13.51 6.35
N ILE A 187 -10.84 14.55 6.12
CA ILE A 187 -10.45 15.73 5.30
C ILE A 187 -9.16 16.39 5.82
N PRO A 188 -8.97 16.65 7.13
CA PRO A 188 -7.73 17.24 7.62
C PRO A 188 -6.49 16.41 7.28
N MET A 189 -6.58 15.08 7.42
CA MET A 189 -5.49 14.16 7.08
C MET A 189 -5.19 14.15 5.59
N LEU A 190 -6.23 14.13 4.74
CA LEU A 190 -6.07 14.18 3.28
C LEU A 190 -5.35 15.45 2.83
N ARG A 191 -5.65 16.61 3.45
CA ARG A 191 -4.96 17.86 3.17
C ARG A 191 -3.54 17.89 3.71
N GLN A 192 -3.37 17.48 4.97
CA GLN A 192 -2.06 17.46 5.63
C GLN A 192 -1.03 16.65 4.85
N HIS A 193 -1.47 15.56 4.21
CA HIS A 193 -0.61 14.70 3.41
C HIS A 193 -0.76 14.93 1.89
N ASN A 194 -1.32 16.08 1.49
CA ASN A 194 -1.42 16.50 0.10
C ASN A 194 -2.03 15.43 -0.84
N LEU A 195 -3.01 14.68 -0.35
CA LEU A 195 -3.79 13.74 -1.15
C LEU A 195 -4.92 14.44 -1.89
N ILE A 196 -5.38 15.59 -1.39
CA ILE A 196 -6.33 16.47 -2.06
C ILE A 196 -5.81 17.91 -2.08
N THR A 197 -6.15 18.63 -3.14
CA THR A 197 -5.97 20.09 -3.25
C THR A 197 -6.97 20.85 -2.38
N ASP A 198 -6.75 22.15 -2.18
CA ASP A 198 -7.71 23.04 -1.51
C ASP A 198 -9.07 23.13 -2.22
N ASN A 199 -9.13 22.76 -3.51
CA ASN A 199 -10.37 22.69 -4.28
C ASN A 199 -11.03 21.30 -4.25
N ALA A 200 -10.64 20.42 -3.31
CA ALA A 200 -11.19 19.07 -3.16
C ALA A 200 -11.05 18.19 -4.43
N LEU A 201 -9.97 18.39 -5.18
CA LEU A 201 -9.52 17.49 -6.25
C LEU A 201 -8.44 16.57 -5.71
N TRP A 202 -8.44 15.31 -6.11
CA TRP A 202 -7.32 14.39 -5.87
C TRP A 202 -6.04 14.98 -6.46
N GLN A 203 -4.95 14.99 -5.68
CA GLN A 203 -3.67 15.59 -6.08
C GLN A 203 -3.06 14.86 -7.28
N THR A 204 -3.09 13.53 -7.25
CA THR A 204 -2.60 12.66 -8.32
C THR A 204 -3.59 11.54 -8.61
N PRO A 205 -3.47 10.84 -9.76
CA PRO A 205 -4.26 9.64 -10.03
C PRO A 205 -4.11 8.54 -8.96
N SER A 206 -2.99 8.51 -8.24
CA SER A 206 -2.73 7.53 -7.18
C SER A 206 -3.27 7.95 -5.81
N SER A 207 -3.54 9.23 -5.56
CA SER A 207 -4.10 9.72 -4.29
C SER A 207 -5.34 8.96 -3.79
N PRO A 208 -6.38 8.67 -4.61
CA PRO A 208 -7.53 7.88 -4.15
C PRO A 208 -7.14 6.43 -3.78
N LEU A 209 -6.17 5.83 -4.49
CA LEU A 209 -5.68 4.48 -4.18
C LEU A 209 -4.87 4.47 -2.87
N ILE A 210 -4.08 5.51 -2.61
CA ILE A 210 -3.38 5.66 -1.32
C ILE A 210 -4.39 5.82 -0.19
N PHE A 211 -5.43 6.62 -0.38
CA PHE A 211 -6.47 6.75 0.63
C PHE A 211 -7.16 5.42 0.94
N ASP A 212 -7.48 4.63 -0.07
CA ASP A 212 -8.05 3.29 0.08
C ASP A 212 -7.11 2.36 0.86
N ILE A 213 -5.81 2.36 0.52
CA ILE A 213 -4.77 1.63 1.28
C ILE A 213 -4.71 2.10 2.75
N LEU A 214 -4.84 3.41 3.00
CA LEU A 214 -4.83 3.97 4.35
C LEU A 214 -6.05 3.53 5.17
N GLN A 215 -7.23 3.37 4.56
CA GLN A 215 -8.41 2.84 5.25
C GLN A 215 -8.19 1.39 5.69
N ARG A 216 -7.62 0.56 4.80
CA ARG A 216 -7.27 -0.82 5.12
C ARG A 216 -6.17 -0.90 6.18
N TYR A 217 -5.13 -0.06 6.08
CA TYR A 217 -4.08 0.06 7.09
C TYR A 217 -4.65 0.45 8.45
N ARG A 218 -5.55 1.45 8.50
CA ARG A 218 -6.23 1.88 9.72
C ARG A 218 -7.03 0.76 10.36
N PHE A 219 -7.71 -0.06 9.56
CA PHE A 219 -8.46 -1.21 10.05
C PHE A 219 -7.54 -2.32 10.57
N ALA A 220 -6.43 -2.60 9.87
CA ALA A 220 -5.43 -3.56 10.31
C ALA A 220 -4.77 -3.15 11.65
N GLU A 221 -4.56 -1.85 11.85
CA GLU A 221 -4.01 -1.30 13.10
C GLU A 221 -4.91 -1.53 14.32
N ILE A 222 -6.20 -1.82 14.14
CA ILE A 222 -7.11 -2.16 15.26
C ILE A 222 -6.55 -3.36 16.05
N ILE A 223 -5.97 -4.35 15.36
CA ILE A 223 -5.47 -5.58 15.97
C ILE A 223 -3.95 -5.68 15.97
N HIS A 224 -3.21 -4.57 15.79
CA HIS A 224 -1.75 -4.60 15.65
C HIS A 224 -1.02 -5.26 16.83
N THR A 225 -1.63 -5.23 18.03
CA THR A 225 -1.11 -5.87 19.25
C THR A 225 -1.27 -7.39 19.24
N ILE A 226 -2.23 -7.90 18.46
CA ILE A 226 -2.53 -9.33 18.30
C ILE A 226 -1.82 -9.88 17.05
N GLN A 227 -1.83 -9.13 15.95
CA GLN A 227 -1.24 -9.50 14.67
C GLN A 227 -0.52 -8.32 14.01
N PRO A 228 0.74 -8.47 13.57
CA PRO A 228 1.46 -7.40 12.90
C PRO A 228 0.73 -6.91 11.64
N THR A 229 0.53 -5.59 11.51
CA THR A 229 -0.13 -4.93 10.37
C THR A 229 0.41 -5.38 9.00
N ARG A 230 1.73 -5.58 8.92
CA ARG A 230 2.41 -6.04 7.68
C ARG A 230 1.96 -7.41 7.17
N LEU A 231 1.37 -8.25 8.03
CA LEU A 231 0.87 -9.57 7.66
C LEU A 231 -0.60 -9.54 7.23
N GLN A 232 -1.28 -8.42 7.48
CA GLN A 232 -2.71 -8.24 7.23
C GLN A 232 -2.99 -7.55 5.89
N LEU A 233 -2.02 -6.79 5.38
CA LEU A 233 -2.11 -6.12 4.09
C LEU A 233 -1.43 -6.93 3.00
N ALA A 234 -1.94 -6.84 1.77
CA ALA A 234 -1.29 -7.46 0.62
C ALA A 234 0.13 -6.88 0.44
N PRO A 235 1.14 -7.67 0.03
CA PRO A 235 2.51 -7.18 -0.11
C PRO A 235 2.64 -5.91 -0.97
N TYR A 236 1.98 -5.90 -2.14
CA TYR A 236 1.97 -4.72 -3.03
C TYR A 236 1.31 -3.50 -2.38
N GLU A 237 0.22 -3.69 -1.63
CA GLU A 237 -0.45 -2.63 -0.89
C GLU A 237 0.48 -2.01 0.17
N TYR A 238 1.19 -2.86 0.92
CA TYR A 238 2.13 -2.40 1.95
C TYR A 238 3.39 -1.76 1.35
N GLU A 239 3.83 -2.24 0.18
CA GLU A 239 4.89 -1.64 -0.63
C GLU A 239 4.53 -0.22 -1.05
N MET A 240 3.37 -0.02 -1.69
CA MET A 240 2.93 1.31 -2.16
C MET A 240 2.78 2.31 -1.01
N LEU A 241 2.23 1.87 0.13
CA LEU A 241 2.15 2.71 1.34
C LEU A 241 3.54 3.11 1.84
N THR A 242 4.50 2.20 1.80
CA THR A 242 5.87 2.43 2.24
C THR A 242 6.61 3.36 1.29
N ARG A 243 6.47 3.16 -0.03
CA ARG A 243 7.01 4.05 -1.05
C ARG A 243 6.44 5.45 -0.92
N TRP A 244 5.12 5.61 -0.82
CA TRP A 244 4.51 6.93 -0.63
C TRP A 244 5.10 7.71 0.55
N ARG A 245 5.26 7.04 1.70
CA ARG A 245 5.86 7.62 2.91
C ARG A 245 7.32 8.04 2.76
N ILE A 246 8.04 7.52 1.76
CA ILE A 246 9.45 7.80 1.50
C ILE A 246 9.63 8.75 0.30
N GLU A 247 8.81 8.62 -0.73
CA GLU A 247 9.01 9.20 -2.07
C GLU A 247 8.25 10.52 -2.22
N ASP A 248 7.08 10.67 -1.58
CA ASP A 248 6.25 11.86 -1.67
C ASP A 248 6.81 13.00 -0.80
N ALA A 249 7.33 14.03 -1.47
CA ALA A 249 7.92 15.20 -0.83
C ALA A 249 6.88 16.17 -0.25
N GLU A 250 5.65 16.12 -0.75
CA GLU A 250 4.57 17.02 -0.32
C GLU A 250 3.79 16.41 0.85
N ALA A 251 3.77 15.07 0.96
CA ALA A 251 3.07 14.38 2.05
C ALA A 251 3.85 14.35 3.39
N PHE A 252 5.19 14.35 3.35
CA PHE A 252 6.04 14.18 4.54
C PHE A 252 7.33 14.99 4.49
N ASP A 253 7.74 15.53 5.65
CA ASP A 253 9.05 16.17 5.78
C ASP A 253 10.22 15.17 5.62
N VAL A 254 11.41 15.69 5.28
CA VAL A 254 12.62 14.88 5.05
C VAL A 254 12.98 14.00 6.26
N ARG A 255 12.81 14.50 7.48
CA ARG A 255 13.14 13.76 8.71
C ARG A 255 12.24 12.53 8.87
N THR A 256 10.96 12.68 8.56
CA THR A 256 9.94 11.64 8.61
C THR A 256 10.19 10.60 7.53
N ARG A 257 10.47 11.05 6.30
CA ARG A 257 10.84 10.18 5.16
C ARG A 257 12.09 9.34 5.46
N ARG A 258 13.13 9.92 6.07
CA ARG A 258 14.33 9.18 6.52
C ARG A 258 14.01 8.11 7.56
N ARG A 259 13.06 8.38 8.45
CA ARG A 259 12.64 7.40 9.46
C ARG A 259 11.97 6.20 8.81
N PHE A 260 11.12 6.41 7.80
CA PHE A 260 10.53 5.33 7.02
C PHE A 260 11.58 4.57 6.22
N LEU A 261 12.51 5.29 5.56
CA LEU A 261 13.60 4.70 4.80
C LEU A 261 14.45 3.74 5.65
N SER A 262 14.71 4.06 6.92
CA SER A 262 15.50 3.19 7.82
C SER A 262 14.91 1.79 8.06
N ARG A 263 13.63 1.57 7.70
CA ARG A 263 12.91 0.31 7.90
C ARG A 263 12.59 -0.40 6.58
N VAL A 264 12.88 0.23 5.45
CA VAL A 264 12.36 -0.18 4.13
C VAL A 264 12.84 -1.57 3.72
N SER A 265 14.09 -1.96 4.05
CA SER A 265 14.67 -3.24 3.61
C SER A 265 13.96 -4.47 4.17
N THR A 266 13.20 -4.31 5.26
CA THR A 266 12.36 -5.39 5.81
C THR A 266 11.05 -5.56 5.06
N ILE A 267 10.67 -4.58 4.24
CA ILE A 267 9.40 -4.46 3.54
C ILE A 267 9.60 -4.63 2.04
N ILE A 268 10.60 -3.93 1.50
CA ILE A 268 10.99 -3.88 0.09
C ILE A 268 12.50 -4.19 0.05
N PRO A 269 12.89 -5.48 0.03
CA PRO A 269 14.28 -5.89 0.21
C PRO A 269 15.25 -5.25 -0.77
N ASP A 270 14.87 -5.12 -2.04
CA ASP A 270 15.79 -4.62 -3.06
C ASP A 270 15.82 -3.08 -3.15
N TYR A 271 14.96 -2.36 -2.39
CA TYR A 271 14.79 -0.90 -2.52
C TYR A 271 16.13 -0.16 -2.49
N ASP A 272 16.34 0.76 -3.43
CA ASP A 272 17.61 1.49 -3.54
C ASP A 272 17.77 2.55 -2.43
N VAL A 273 18.15 2.07 -1.25
CA VAL A 273 18.34 2.88 -0.05
C VAL A 273 19.41 3.95 -0.24
N ASN A 274 20.48 3.64 -0.98
CA ASN A 274 21.59 4.57 -1.20
C ASN A 274 21.16 5.74 -2.09
N LEU A 275 20.42 5.46 -3.16
CA LEU A 275 19.84 6.50 -4.02
C LEU A 275 18.81 7.34 -3.26
N ALA A 276 17.93 6.69 -2.50
CA ALA A 276 16.92 7.39 -1.70
C ALA A 276 17.58 8.32 -0.67
N HIS A 277 18.65 7.89 0.01
CA HIS A 277 19.43 8.75 0.89
C HIS A 277 20.06 9.93 0.15
N ALA A 278 20.67 9.70 -1.01
CA ALA A 278 21.28 10.77 -1.81
C ALA A 278 20.25 11.84 -2.19
N ARG A 279 19.06 11.45 -2.64
CA ARG A 279 17.96 12.38 -2.94
C ARG A 279 17.48 13.14 -1.70
N LEU A 280 17.30 12.46 -0.57
CA LEU A 280 16.90 13.09 0.69
C LEU A 280 17.98 14.00 1.29
N ASP A 281 19.26 13.82 0.96
CA ASP A 281 20.37 14.70 1.38
C ASP A 281 20.39 16.01 0.61
N VAL A 282 19.94 15.99 -0.64
CA VAL A 282 19.93 17.14 -1.55
C VAL A 282 18.54 17.73 -1.77
N HIS A 283 17.53 17.26 -1.02
CA HIS A 283 16.17 17.76 -1.15
C HIS A 283 16.10 19.29 -0.99
N GLY A 284 15.44 19.95 -1.93
CA GLY A 284 15.33 21.41 -2.00
C GLY A 284 16.59 22.14 -2.48
N ARG A 285 17.64 21.42 -2.90
CA ARG A 285 18.86 22.02 -3.47
C ARG A 285 18.78 22.13 -4.99
N SER A 286 19.59 23.01 -5.56
CA SER A 286 19.76 23.07 -7.01
C SER A 286 20.50 21.82 -7.55
N PRO A 287 20.30 21.46 -8.83
CA PRO A 287 21.05 20.36 -9.45
C PRO A 287 22.57 20.51 -9.30
N ALA A 288 23.11 21.74 -9.42
CA ALA A 288 24.53 22.02 -9.29
C ALA A 288 25.08 21.68 -7.88
N GLU A 289 24.32 21.97 -6.83
CA GLU A 289 24.68 21.68 -5.44
C GLU A 289 24.50 20.20 -5.09
N ALA A 290 23.66 19.47 -5.82
CA ALA A 290 23.45 18.03 -5.63
C ALA A 290 24.58 17.17 -6.24
N ILE A 291 25.25 17.66 -7.29
CA ILE A 291 26.29 16.93 -8.03
C ILE A 291 27.36 16.29 -7.13
N PRO A 292 27.97 16.97 -6.14
CA PRO A 292 28.99 16.35 -5.29
C PRO A 292 28.50 15.10 -4.57
N ARG A 293 27.25 15.10 -4.09
CA ARG A 293 26.65 13.93 -3.40
C ARG A 293 26.47 12.75 -4.35
N PHE A 294 26.01 13.01 -5.58
CA PHE A 294 25.85 11.96 -6.59
C PHE A 294 27.19 11.48 -7.17
N GLN A 295 28.22 12.34 -7.23
CA GLN A 295 29.58 11.91 -7.54
C GLN A 295 30.12 10.95 -6.49
N GLN A 296 29.90 11.25 -5.20
CA GLN A 296 30.24 10.34 -4.11
C GLN A 296 29.49 9.00 -4.26
N LEU A 297 28.18 9.03 -4.52
CA LEU A 297 27.37 7.82 -4.72
C LEU A 297 27.92 6.94 -5.87
N VAL A 298 28.29 7.55 -7.00
CA VAL A 298 28.92 6.84 -8.12
C VAL A 298 30.28 6.25 -7.73
N SER A 299 31.07 6.96 -6.92
CA SER A 299 32.38 6.46 -6.46
C SER A 299 32.26 5.30 -5.46
N GLU A 300 31.23 5.31 -4.61
CA GLU A 300 30.93 4.24 -3.65
C GLU A 300 30.36 2.99 -4.35
N HIS A 301 29.73 3.17 -5.50
CA HIS A 301 29.08 2.10 -6.28
C HIS A 301 29.47 2.17 -7.77
N PRO A 302 30.74 1.88 -8.11
CA PRO A 302 31.29 2.08 -9.45
C PRO A 302 30.66 1.17 -10.52
N ASP A 303 30.00 0.09 -10.14
CA ASP A 303 29.37 -0.85 -11.09
C ASP A 303 27.94 -0.42 -11.50
N SER A 304 27.33 0.51 -10.77
CA SER A 304 25.96 0.98 -11.04
C SER A 304 25.92 1.95 -12.22
N ALA A 305 25.47 1.48 -13.38
CA ALA A 305 25.20 2.34 -14.54
C ALA A 305 24.15 3.42 -14.22
N ARG A 306 23.08 3.04 -13.51
CA ARG A 306 22.01 3.94 -13.07
C ARG A 306 22.52 5.20 -12.37
N TYR A 307 23.47 5.06 -11.43
CA TYR A 307 24.00 6.23 -10.72
C TYR A 307 24.81 7.16 -11.62
N ARG A 308 25.55 6.61 -12.59
CA ARG A 308 26.26 7.40 -13.60
C ARG A 308 25.28 8.15 -14.50
N ASP A 309 24.18 7.52 -14.87
CA ASP A 309 23.17 8.11 -15.74
C ASP A 309 22.40 9.22 -15.01
N ILE A 310 22.04 9.02 -13.74
CA ILE A 310 21.45 10.08 -12.89
C ILE A 310 22.42 11.26 -12.73
N LEU A 311 23.72 10.99 -12.47
CA LEU A 311 24.71 12.07 -12.37
C LEU A 311 24.86 12.83 -13.70
N THR A 312 24.77 12.13 -14.83
CA THR A 312 24.79 12.74 -16.16
C THR A 312 23.57 13.62 -16.39
N GLU A 313 22.39 13.15 -15.99
CA GLU A 313 21.16 13.92 -16.00
C GLU A 313 21.28 15.19 -15.17
N LEU A 314 21.74 15.08 -13.93
CA LEU A 314 21.92 16.23 -13.04
C LEU A 314 22.86 17.30 -13.62
N ARG A 315 23.95 16.87 -14.26
CA ARG A 315 24.86 17.80 -14.96
C ARG A 315 24.17 18.50 -16.12
N ARG A 316 23.38 17.76 -16.91
CA ARG A 316 22.59 18.32 -18.01
C ARG A 316 21.60 19.35 -17.49
N SER A 317 20.84 19.05 -16.43
CA SER A 317 19.90 19.98 -15.80
C SER A 317 20.60 21.21 -15.20
N ALA A 318 21.85 21.08 -14.76
CA ALA A 318 22.69 22.18 -14.28
C ALA A 318 23.34 23.02 -15.40
N GLY A 319 23.13 22.68 -16.69
CA GLY A 319 23.81 23.33 -17.81
C GLY A 319 25.32 23.05 -17.88
N LEU A 320 25.78 21.99 -17.20
CA LEU A 320 27.18 21.59 -17.17
C LEU A 320 27.44 20.49 -18.22
N PRO A 321 28.65 20.41 -18.78
CA PRO A 321 28.99 19.34 -19.70
C PRO A 321 28.90 17.98 -18.98
N ALA A 322 28.22 17.02 -19.61
CA ALA A 322 28.37 15.61 -19.26
C ALA A 322 29.86 15.27 -19.45
N ARG A 323 30.60 15.02 -18.36
CA ARG A 323 32.05 14.77 -18.46
C ARG A 323 32.31 13.69 -19.52
N SER A 324 33.13 14.05 -20.50
CA SER A 324 33.65 13.14 -21.51
C SER A 324 34.41 12.02 -20.80
N THR A 325 34.12 10.79 -21.18
CA THR A 325 34.98 9.62 -21.00
C THR A 325 36.22 9.80 -21.88
N THR A 326 37.09 10.76 -21.56
CA THR A 326 38.47 10.67 -22.02
C THR A 326 39.17 9.72 -21.06
N SER A 327 39.45 8.51 -21.54
CA SER A 327 40.37 7.58 -20.90
C SER A 327 41.61 8.33 -20.41
N PRO A 328 42.17 8.01 -19.23
CA PRO A 328 43.49 8.46 -18.90
C PRO A 328 44.42 7.90 -19.97
N GLY A 329 45.01 8.78 -20.77
CA GLY A 329 46.09 8.42 -21.67
C GLY A 329 47.18 7.75 -20.85
N THR A 330 47.37 6.46 -21.09
CA THR A 330 48.58 5.73 -20.69
C THR A 330 49.77 6.45 -21.32
N PRO A 331 50.87 6.65 -20.56
CA PRO A 331 52.03 7.45 -20.97
C PRO A 331 52.73 6.97 -22.25
#